data_AF-A0A2J7ZFW7-F1
#
_entry.id   AF-A0A2J7ZFW7-F1
#
_cell.length_a   1.000
_cell.length_b   1.000
_cell.length_c   1.000
_cell.angle_alpha   90.00
_cell.angle_beta   90.00
_cell.angle_gamma   90.00
#
_symmetry.space_group_name_H-M   'P 1'
#
loop_
_entity.id
_entity.type
_entity.pdbx_description
1 polymer ?
#
loop_
_entity_poly.entity_id
_entity_poly.type
_entity_poly.pdbx_seq_one_letter_code
_entity_poly.pdbx_strand_id
1 'polypeptide(L)'
;AVALSAPRTGEQAMLLALSSLQLAGGGSRADPDAAAALLTELGVFRRHEPLALLRRGVELQLPQERTAEAEALLASPPPDPDAATRADLTHLPVFTIDDASTTEVDDGLSIEPLPGGSGSGGGFRIWIHVADPTRWISPGSGLDLFGRQRIRTLYLPWGSARMFPPELAEGPFSLRAGE
;
A
#
# COMPACT_ATOMS: atom_id res chain seq x y z
N ALA A 1 25.16 35.81 -7.87
CA ALA A 1 24.16 34.82 -7.47
C ALA A 1 23.86 33.96 -8.69
N VAL A 2 24.43 32.75 -8.76
CA VAL A 2 24.11 31.80 -9.83
C VAL A 2 22.79 31.14 -9.42
N ALA A 3 21.72 31.44 -10.15
CA ALA A 3 20.45 30.77 -10.00
C ALA A 3 20.61 29.32 -10.49
N LEU A 4 20.93 28.42 -9.56
CA LEU A 4 20.86 26.98 -9.83
C LEU A 4 19.37 26.64 -9.98
N SER A 5 18.96 26.33 -11.22
CA SER A 5 17.63 25.79 -11.49
C SER A 5 17.40 24.56 -10.62
N ALA A 6 16.23 24.46 -9.99
CA ALA A 6 15.87 23.32 -9.16
C ALA A 6 16.15 21.99 -9.90
N PRO A 7 16.86 21.03 -9.28
CA PRO A 7 17.22 19.77 -9.91
C PRO A 7 15.96 19.00 -10.32
N ARG A 8 15.96 18.43 -11.53
CA ARG A 8 14.78 17.77 -12.12
C ARG A 8 14.55 16.34 -11.60
N THR A 9 15.52 15.79 -10.87
CA THR A 9 15.47 14.46 -10.23
C THR A 9 16.29 14.44 -8.92
N GLY A 10 15.97 13.53 -8.00
CA GLY A 10 16.68 13.41 -6.71
C GLY A 10 18.16 13.04 -6.82
N GLU A 11 18.57 12.38 -7.90
CA GLU A 11 19.96 11.99 -8.15
C GLU A 11 20.82 13.19 -8.58
N GLN A 12 20.27 14.08 -9.42
CA GLN A 12 20.94 15.34 -9.80
C GLN A 12 21.09 16.27 -8.59
N ALA A 13 20.08 16.31 -7.71
CA ALA A 13 20.15 17.06 -6.46
C ALA A 13 21.28 16.54 -5.55
N MET A 14 21.41 15.22 -5.42
CA MET A 14 22.45 14.57 -4.63
C MET A 14 23.86 14.90 -5.13
N LEU A 15 24.09 14.81 -6.44
CA LEU A 15 25.39 15.12 -7.05
C LEU A 15 25.78 16.60 -6.87
N LEU A 16 24.82 17.51 -7.00
CA LEU A 16 25.02 18.93 -6.76
C LEU A 16 25.36 19.22 -5.29
N ALA A 17 24.67 18.57 -4.34
CA ALA A 17 24.95 18.73 -2.92
C ALA A 17 26.32 18.19 -2.52
N LEU A 18 26.68 16.99 -2.99
CA LEU A 18 28.00 16.39 -2.76
C LEU A 18 29.12 17.29 -3.29
N SER A 19 28.94 17.81 -4.51
CA SER A 19 29.90 18.73 -5.14
C SER A 19 30.01 20.04 -4.37
N SER A 20 28.88 20.57 -3.88
CA SER A 20 28.84 21.81 -3.08
C SER A 20 29.52 21.64 -1.72
N LEU A 21 29.37 20.48 -1.07
CA LEU A 21 30.04 20.15 0.19
C LEU A 21 31.55 19.98 0.03
N GLN A 22 31.99 19.37 -1.08
CA GLN A 22 33.42 19.30 -1.42
C GLN A 22 34.02 20.69 -1.68
N LEU A 23 33.27 21.58 -2.35
CA LEU A 23 33.69 22.96 -2.60
C LEU A 23 33.72 23.81 -1.32
N ALA A 24 32.83 23.55 -0.37
CA ALA A 24 32.74 24.27 0.91
C ALA A 24 33.81 23.87 1.94
N GLY A 25 34.75 22.98 1.60
CA GLY A 25 35.88 22.61 2.47
C GLY A 25 35.62 21.41 3.38
N GLY A 26 34.55 20.63 3.17
CA GLY A 26 34.45 19.29 3.74
C GLY A 26 35.54 18.41 3.13
N GLY A 27 36.40 17.81 3.96
CA GLY A 27 37.55 17.02 3.52
C GLY A 27 37.22 15.82 2.60
N SER A 28 38.27 15.06 2.25
CA SER A 28 38.25 13.90 1.33
C SER A 28 36.97 13.06 1.39
N ARG A 29 36.24 13.05 0.26
CA ARG A 29 34.89 12.47 0.03
C ARG A 29 33.79 13.08 0.93
N ALA A 30 32.89 13.83 0.31
CA ALA A 30 31.64 14.25 0.96
C ALA A 30 30.88 13.03 1.48
N ASP A 31 30.54 13.06 2.76
CA ASP A 31 29.73 12.07 3.45
C ASP A 31 28.28 12.10 2.89
N PRO A 32 27.74 10.97 2.40
CA PRO A 32 26.35 10.90 1.94
C PRO A 32 25.32 11.35 2.97
N ASP A 33 25.61 11.20 4.27
CA ASP A 33 24.68 11.61 5.32
C ASP A 33 24.75 13.13 5.54
N ALA A 34 25.94 13.73 5.50
CA ALA A 34 26.09 15.19 5.47
C ALA A 34 25.43 15.83 4.23
N ALA A 35 25.50 15.19 3.07
CA ALA A 35 24.81 15.62 1.85
C ALA A 35 23.30 15.55 1.97
N ALA A 36 22.78 14.46 2.53
CA ALA A 36 21.35 14.31 2.80
C ALA A 36 20.85 15.35 3.82
N ALA A 37 21.63 15.64 4.86
CA ALA A 37 21.31 16.66 5.85
C ALA A 37 21.23 18.06 5.21
N LEU A 38 22.23 18.44 4.40
CA LEU A 38 22.22 19.71 3.66
C LEU A 38 21.02 19.79 2.71
N LEU A 39 20.73 18.74 1.95
CA LEU A 39 19.57 18.71 1.05
C LEU A 39 18.24 18.81 1.80
N THR A 40 18.19 18.31 3.03
CA THR A 40 17.03 18.47 3.91
C THR A 40 16.90 19.92 4.39
N GLU A 41 17.99 20.55 4.82
CA GLU A 41 18.00 21.97 5.22
C GLU A 41 17.62 22.91 4.08
N LEU A 42 18.06 22.59 2.86
CA LEU A 42 17.70 23.33 1.65
C LEU A 42 16.25 23.06 1.18
N GLY A 43 15.51 22.17 1.86
CA GLY A 43 14.12 21.83 1.53
C GLY A 43 13.96 20.97 0.27
N VAL A 44 15.06 20.42 -0.26
CA VAL A 44 15.03 19.51 -1.41
C VAL A 44 14.54 18.13 -0.99
N PHE A 45 15.01 17.65 0.16
CA PHE A 45 14.46 16.45 0.80
C PHE A 45 13.57 16.81 1.97
N ARG A 46 12.54 16.00 2.20
CA ARG A 46 11.75 16.09 3.44
C ARG A 46 12.60 15.59 4.60
N ARG A 47 12.37 16.13 5.80
CA ARG A 47 13.04 15.69 7.05
C ARG A 47 13.01 14.17 7.27
N HIS A 48 11.92 13.53 6.84
CA HIS A 48 11.73 12.10 6.99
C HIS A 48 11.77 11.36 5.64
N GLU A 49 12.32 11.95 4.58
CA GLU A 49 12.43 11.33 3.26
C GLU A 49 13.00 9.90 3.38
N PRO A 50 12.37 8.87 2.77
CA PRO A 50 12.74 7.48 3.00
C PRO A 50 13.91 7.10 2.09
N LEU A 51 15.04 7.81 2.23
CA LEU A 51 16.20 7.70 1.34
C LEU A 51 16.74 6.27 1.26
N ALA A 52 16.63 5.49 2.33
CA ALA A 52 17.02 4.07 2.34
C ALA A 52 16.15 3.22 1.40
N LEU A 53 14.85 3.52 1.28
CA LEU A 53 13.94 2.85 0.34
C LEU A 53 14.22 3.30 -1.10
N LEU A 54 14.36 4.61 -1.30
CA LEU A 54 14.65 5.18 -2.63
C LEU A 54 15.98 4.69 -3.19
N ARG A 55 17.04 4.59 -2.36
CA ARG A 55 18.35 4.03 -2.75
C ARG A 55 18.27 2.56 -3.16
N ARG A 56 17.27 1.82 -2.69
CA ARG A 56 17.01 0.42 -3.06
C ARG A 56 16.06 0.29 -4.26
N GLY A 57 15.67 1.41 -4.89
CA GLY A 57 14.76 1.42 -6.03
C GLY A 57 13.31 1.11 -5.67
N VAL A 58 12.92 1.27 -4.40
CA VAL A 58 11.53 1.09 -3.99
C VAL A 58 10.70 2.24 -4.53
N GLU A 59 9.81 1.94 -5.47
CA GLU A 59 8.91 2.92 -6.06
C GLU A 59 7.73 3.19 -5.12
N LEU A 60 7.65 4.42 -4.62
CA LEU A 60 6.63 4.85 -3.67
C LEU A 60 5.31 5.27 -4.33
N GLN A 61 5.35 5.62 -5.62
CA GLN A 61 4.20 6.10 -6.38
C GLN A 61 3.58 4.95 -7.17
N LEU A 62 2.25 4.95 -7.29
CA LEU A 62 1.57 4.02 -8.19
C LEU A 62 1.77 4.48 -9.64
N PRO A 63 2.27 3.63 -10.55
CA PRO A 63 2.35 3.96 -11.97
C PRO A 63 0.95 4.20 -12.53
N GLN A 64 0.80 5.21 -13.38
CA GLN A 64 -0.48 5.59 -13.99
C GLN A 64 -1.14 4.42 -14.74
N GLU A 65 -0.33 3.55 -15.35
CA GLU A 65 -0.82 2.34 -16.01
C GLU A 65 -1.60 1.41 -15.07
N ARG A 66 -1.19 1.30 -13.80
CA ARG A 66 -1.88 0.45 -12.80
C ARG A 66 -3.19 1.06 -12.38
N THR A 67 -3.24 2.39 -12.25
CA THR A 67 -4.50 3.11 -11.99
C THR A 67 -5.47 2.92 -13.16
N ALA A 68 -5.02 3.06 -14.40
CA ALA A 68 -5.86 2.84 -15.57
C ALA A 68 -6.35 1.37 -15.68
N GLU A 69 -5.50 0.40 -15.34
CA GLU A 69 -5.87 -1.03 -15.28
C GLU A 69 -6.97 -1.27 -14.22
N ALA A 70 -6.86 -0.63 -13.05
CA ALA A 70 -7.88 -0.69 -12.00
C ALA A 70 -9.22 -0.06 -12.43
N GLU A 71 -9.19 1.13 -13.05
CA GLU A 71 -10.39 1.78 -13.58
C GLU A 71 -11.11 0.90 -14.61
N ALA A 72 -10.35 0.24 -15.49
CA ALA A 72 -10.91 -0.69 -16.48
C ALA A 72 -11.57 -1.92 -15.81
N LEU A 73 -10.93 -2.49 -14.78
CA LEU A 73 -11.50 -3.60 -14.00
C LEU A 73 -12.79 -3.20 -13.28
N LEU A 74 -12.86 -2.00 -12.72
CA LEU A 74 -14.06 -1.48 -12.07
C LEU A 74 -15.20 -1.23 -13.07
N ALA A 75 -14.87 -0.72 -14.27
CA ALA A 75 -15.84 -0.46 -15.32
C ALA A 75 -16.43 -1.75 -15.92
N SER A 76 -15.65 -2.83 -15.95
CA SER A 76 -16.08 -4.14 -16.44
C SER A 76 -15.53 -5.27 -15.57
N PRO A 77 -16.15 -5.53 -14.40
CA PRO A 77 -15.69 -6.56 -13.48
C PRO A 77 -15.63 -7.94 -14.14
N PRO A 78 -14.56 -8.73 -13.90
CA PRO A 78 -14.49 -10.09 -14.42
C PRO A 78 -15.58 -10.97 -13.78
N PRO A 79 -16.03 -12.03 -14.48
CA PRO A 79 -16.91 -13.02 -13.87
C PRO A 79 -16.19 -13.71 -12.71
N ASP A 80 -16.94 -14.04 -11.67
CA ASP A 80 -16.41 -14.72 -10.50
C ASP A 80 -16.12 -16.20 -10.82
N PRO A 81 -14.86 -16.64 -10.79
CA PRO A 81 -14.48 -18.01 -11.16
C PRO A 81 -15.07 -19.07 -10.22
N ASP A 82 -15.39 -18.68 -8.98
CA ASP A 82 -15.87 -19.56 -7.92
C ASP A 82 -17.37 -19.39 -7.65
N ALA A 83 -18.10 -18.67 -8.50
CA ALA A 83 -19.53 -18.38 -8.31
C ALA A 83 -20.38 -19.62 -8.01
N ALA A 84 -20.05 -20.76 -8.62
CA ALA A 84 -20.77 -22.03 -8.45
C ALA A 84 -20.46 -22.77 -7.14
N THR A 85 -19.35 -22.43 -6.47
CA THR A 85 -18.86 -23.14 -5.26
C THR A 85 -18.93 -22.27 -4.00
N ARG A 86 -19.15 -20.96 -4.14
CA ARG A 86 -19.33 -20.05 -2.99
C ARG A 86 -20.55 -20.42 -2.16
N ALA A 87 -20.39 -20.36 -0.85
CA ALA A 87 -21.49 -20.47 0.10
C ALA A 87 -22.04 -19.09 0.45
N ASP A 88 -23.36 -18.95 0.48
CA ASP A 88 -24.01 -17.72 0.94
C ASP A 88 -24.03 -17.65 2.47
N LEU A 89 -23.22 -16.75 3.01
CA LEU A 89 -23.11 -16.47 4.45
C LEU A 89 -23.64 -15.07 4.80
N THR A 90 -24.34 -14.39 3.89
CA THR A 90 -24.82 -13.00 4.08
C THR A 90 -25.82 -12.83 5.22
N HIS A 91 -26.39 -13.93 5.71
CA HIS A 91 -27.28 -13.97 6.87
C HIS A 91 -26.53 -13.88 8.21
N LEU A 92 -25.22 -14.10 8.24
CA LEU A 92 -24.41 -14.01 9.45
C LEU A 92 -24.01 -12.55 9.71
N PRO A 93 -24.16 -12.03 10.94
CA PRO A 93 -23.60 -10.74 11.28
C PRO A 93 -22.07 -10.81 11.23
N VAL A 94 -21.45 -9.94 10.46
CA VAL A 94 -19.98 -9.82 10.33
C VAL A 94 -19.51 -8.58 11.08
N PHE A 95 -18.45 -8.75 11.87
CA PHE A 95 -17.78 -7.68 12.60
C PHE A 95 -16.32 -7.60 12.15
N THR A 96 -15.80 -6.39 11.97
CA THR A 96 -14.38 -6.14 11.73
C THR A 96 -13.82 -5.36 12.92
N ILE A 97 -12.53 -5.53 13.20
CA ILE A 97 -11.87 -4.92 14.36
C ILE A 97 -10.60 -4.25 13.85
N ASP A 98 -10.72 -2.95 13.58
CA ASP A 98 -9.72 -2.16 12.91
C ASP A 98 -9.48 -0.83 13.62
N ASP A 99 -8.38 -0.17 13.28
CA ASP A 99 -8.16 1.23 13.66
C ASP A 99 -9.17 2.15 12.96
N ALA A 100 -9.51 3.27 13.61
CA ALA A 100 -10.48 4.24 13.07
C ALA A 100 -10.06 4.87 11.73
N SER A 101 -8.78 4.78 11.37
CA SER A 101 -8.23 5.26 10.10
C SER A 101 -8.10 4.17 9.02
N THR A 102 -8.47 2.92 9.32
CA THR A 102 -8.41 1.82 8.34
C THR A 102 -9.44 2.07 7.24
N THR A 103 -8.97 1.95 5.99
CA THR A 103 -9.78 2.12 4.77
C THR A 103 -9.80 0.85 3.91
N GLU A 104 -8.82 -0.03 4.12
CA GLU A 104 -8.65 -1.32 3.47
C GLU A 104 -8.85 -2.41 4.53
N VAL A 105 -10.10 -2.87 4.67
CA VAL A 105 -10.51 -3.89 5.64
C VAL A 105 -10.44 -5.28 5.00
N ASP A 106 -9.44 -6.07 5.42
CA ASP A 106 -9.11 -7.36 4.80
C ASP A 106 -9.88 -8.54 5.41
N ASP A 107 -10.28 -8.44 6.67
CA ASP A 107 -10.89 -9.55 7.41
C ASP A 107 -12.05 -9.15 8.32
N GLY A 108 -12.91 -10.13 8.59
CA GLY A 108 -14.06 -10.00 9.45
C GLY A 108 -14.41 -11.33 10.10
N LEU A 109 -15.21 -11.28 11.17
CA LEU A 109 -15.61 -12.46 11.91
C LEU A 109 -17.11 -12.52 12.18
N SER A 110 -17.64 -13.73 12.22
CA SER A 110 -18.99 -14.03 12.72
C SER A 110 -18.93 -15.11 13.79
N ILE A 111 -19.87 -15.06 14.74
CA ILE A 111 -19.99 -16.06 15.79
C ILE A 111 -21.39 -16.66 15.73
N GLU A 112 -21.46 -17.98 15.57
CA GLU A 112 -22.70 -18.75 15.47
C GLU A 112 -22.77 -19.75 16.63
N PRO A 113 -23.77 -19.67 17.53
CA PRO A 113 -23.97 -20.67 18.58
C PRO A 113 -24.30 -22.05 17.97
N LEU A 114 -23.66 -23.11 18.45
CA LEU A 114 -24.00 -24.47 17.99
C LEU A 114 -25.31 -24.97 18.63
N PRO A 115 -26.04 -25.91 17.97
CA PRO A 115 -27.25 -26.50 18.51
C PRO A 115 -27.04 -27.08 19.92
N GLY A 116 -27.93 -26.72 20.87
CA GLY A 116 -27.83 -27.10 22.29
C GLY A 116 -26.94 -26.17 23.14
N GLY A 117 -26.42 -25.09 22.56
CA GLY A 117 -25.38 -24.25 23.16
C GLY A 117 -25.82 -22.99 23.90
N SER A 118 -27.10 -22.81 24.23
CA SER A 118 -27.52 -21.67 25.08
C SER A 118 -27.37 -22.02 26.57
N GLY A 119 -26.13 -22.02 27.07
CA GLY A 119 -25.80 -22.29 28.48
C GLY A 119 -24.29 -22.52 28.71
N SER A 120 -23.88 -22.78 29.96
CA SER A 120 -22.48 -22.91 30.41
C SER A 120 -21.67 -24.06 29.78
N GLY A 121 -22.27 -24.85 28.89
CA GLY A 121 -21.63 -25.98 28.19
C GLY A 121 -21.81 -25.95 26.67
N GLY A 122 -22.25 -24.82 26.11
CA GLY A 122 -22.47 -24.64 24.68
C GLY A 122 -21.22 -24.28 23.89
N GLY A 123 -21.08 -24.85 22.69
CA GLY A 123 -20.01 -24.50 21.75
C GLY A 123 -20.43 -23.39 20.77
N PHE A 124 -19.45 -22.73 20.19
CA PHE A 124 -19.63 -21.73 19.14
C PHE A 124 -18.84 -22.14 17.89
N ARG A 125 -19.38 -21.83 16.72
CA ARG A 125 -18.63 -21.79 15.46
C ARG A 125 -18.20 -20.34 15.23
N ILE A 126 -16.91 -20.15 14.99
CA ILE A 126 -16.33 -18.87 14.58
C ILE A 126 -16.06 -18.98 13.08
N TRP A 127 -16.58 -18.01 12.33
CA TRP A 127 -16.29 -17.83 10.92
C TRP A 127 -15.27 -16.72 10.78
N ILE A 128 -14.21 -16.96 10.00
CA ILE A 128 -13.24 -15.95 9.61
C ILE A 128 -13.44 -15.70 8.13
N HIS A 129 -13.83 -14.48 7.80
CA HIS A 129 -14.07 -14.00 6.45
C HIS A 129 -12.84 -13.20 6.04
N VAL A 130 -12.26 -13.53 4.89
CA VAL A 130 -11.11 -12.81 4.34
C VAL A 130 -11.52 -12.31 2.97
N ALA A 131 -11.17 -11.06 2.68
CA ALA A 131 -11.36 -10.46 1.37
C ALA A 131 -10.72 -11.33 0.28
N ASP A 132 -11.33 -11.28 -0.91
CA ASP A 132 -10.90 -12.09 -2.05
C ASP A 132 -10.48 -11.20 -3.25
N PRO A 133 -9.33 -10.50 -3.17
CA PRO A 133 -8.76 -9.78 -4.31
C PRO A 133 -8.50 -10.69 -5.52
N THR A 134 -8.27 -11.98 -5.29
CA THR A 134 -7.98 -12.97 -6.35
C THR A 134 -9.17 -13.23 -7.26
N ARG A 135 -10.40 -12.97 -6.83
CA ARG A 135 -11.59 -12.90 -7.70
C ARG A 135 -11.42 -11.88 -8.84
N TRP A 136 -10.74 -10.77 -8.57
CA TRP A 136 -10.64 -9.64 -9.49
C TRP A 136 -9.34 -9.64 -10.29
N ILE A 137 -8.25 -10.15 -9.71
CA ILE A 137 -6.92 -10.10 -10.30
C ILE A 137 -6.60 -11.45 -10.95
N SER A 138 -6.55 -11.46 -12.27
CA SER A 138 -6.13 -12.66 -13.02
C SER A 138 -4.63 -12.95 -12.84
N PRO A 139 -4.21 -14.22 -12.68
CA PRO A 139 -2.80 -14.58 -12.66
C PRO A 139 -2.06 -14.13 -13.92
N GLY A 140 -0.88 -13.55 -13.76
CA GLY A 140 -0.07 -13.00 -14.86
C GLY A 140 -0.56 -11.64 -15.39
N SER A 141 -1.65 -11.09 -14.85
CA SER A 141 -2.08 -9.72 -15.16
C SER A 141 -1.04 -8.71 -14.69
N GLY A 142 -1.20 -7.48 -15.19
CA GLY A 142 -0.34 -6.38 -14.80
C GLY A 142 -0.39 -6.08 -13.30
N LEU A 143 -1.59 -6.07 -12.72
CA LEU A 143 -1.78 -5.93 -11.28
C LEU A 143 -1.20 -7.10 -10.47
N ASP A 144 -1.31 -8.35 -10.94
CA ASP A 144 -0.68 -9.51 -10.26
C ASP A 144 0.85 -9.37 -10.21
N LEU A 145 1.48 -9.10 -11.36
CA LEU A 145 2.93 -8.94 -11.44
C LEU A 145 3.41 -7.77 -10.58
N PHE A 146 2.64 -6.68 -10.56
CA PHE A 146 2.93 -5.50 -9.75
C PHE A 146 2.80 -5.78 -8.26
N GLY A 147 1.73 -6.44 -7.83
CA GLY A 147 1.53 -6.88 -6.45
C GLY A 147 2.69 -7.78 -5.98
N ARG A 148 3.11 -8.74 -6.81
CA ARG A 148 4.28 -9.60 -6.53
C ARG A 148 5.57 -8.82 -6.37
N GLN A 149 5.78 -7.80 -7.19
CA GLN A 149 6.95 -6.93 -7.09
C GLN A 149 6.94 -6.09 -5.81
N ARG A 150 5.77 -5.59 -5.39
CA ARG A 150 5.62 -4.78 -4.17
C ARG A 150 5.62 -5.59 -2.88
N ILE A 151 5.11 -6.82 -2.90
CA ILE A 151 4.96 -7.75 -1.77
C ILE A 151 3.94 -7.27 -0.71
N ARG A 152 3.93 -5.97 -0.36
CA ARG A 152 3.07 -5.37 0.66
C ARG A 152 2.87 -3.87 0.44
N THR A 153 1.86 -3.31 1.08
CA THR A 153 1.75 -1.85 1.31
C THR A 153 2.81 -1.41 2.33
N LEU A 154 3.53 -0.32 2.04
CA LEU A 154 4.45 0.30 3.00
C LEU A 154 3.80 1.52 3.63
N TYR A 155 3.61 1.49 4.95
CA TYR A 155 3.09 2.62 5.72
C TYR A 155 4.23 3.54 6.16
N LEU A 156 4.17 4.79 5.72
CA LEU A 156 5.16 5.84 6.00
C LEU A 156 4.50 6.95 6.84
N PRO A 157 5.28 7.76 7.58
CA PRO A 157 4.72 8.82 8.42
C PRO A 157 3.85 9.86 7.70
N TRP A 158 3.96 9.98 6.37
CA TRP A 158 3.19 10.94 5.56
C TRP A 158 2.24 10.28 4.55
N GLY A 159 2.06 8.96 4.62
CA GLY A 159 1.17 8.23 3.71
C GLY A 159 1.63 6.80 3.44
N SER A 160 1.01 6.13 2.50
CA SER A 160 1.32 4.74 2.15
C SER A 160 1.80 4.60 0.70
N ALA A 161 2.82 3.76 0.49
CA ALA A 161 3.14 3.24 -0.83
C ALA A 161 2.37 1.92 -1.01
N ARG A 162 1.21 2.01 -1.69
CA ARG A 162 0.21 0.94 -1.71
C ARG A 162 0.59 -0.21 -2.63
N MET A 163 0.24 -1.43 -2.23
CA MET A 163 0.42 -2.62 -3.08
C MET A 163 -0.48 -2.56 -4.32
N PHE A 164 -1.73 -2.15 -4.15
CA PHE A 164 -2.71 -2.00 -5.23
C PHE A 164 -3.25 -0.57 -5.31
N PRO A 165 -3.83 -0.17 -6.46
CA PRO A 165 -4.58 1.07 -6.57
C PRO A 165 -5.68 1.19 -5.49
N PRO A 166 -5.83 2.35 -4.81
CA PRO A 166 -6.79 2.53 -3.73
C PRO A 166 -8.23 2.24 -4.14
N GLU A 167 -8.60 2.50 -5.40
CA GLU A 167 -9.94 2.28 -5.93
C GLU A 167 -10.35 0.81 -5.89
N LEU A 168 -9.37 -0.11 -5.97
CA LEU A 168 -9.59 -1.53 -5.77
C LEU A 168 -9.47 -1.91 -4.29
N ALA A 169 -8.40 -1.47 -3.63
CA ALA A 169 -8.06 -1.85 -2.25
C ALA A 169 -9.12 -1.40 -1.23
N GLU A 170 -9.61 -0.17 -1.34
CA GLU A 170 -10.66 0.40 -0.47
C GLU A 170 -12.07 0.12 -0.98
N GLY A 171 -12.19 -0.42 -2.20
CA GLY A 171 -13.46 -0.74 -2.84
C GLY A 171 -13.72 -2.25 -2.78
N PRO A 172 -13.72 -2.94 -3.94
CA PRO A 172 -14.10 -4.35 -4.01
C PRO A 172 -13.19 -5.33 -3.28
N PHE A 173 -12.02 -4.92 -2.81
CA PHE A 173 -11.14 -5.76 -2.00
C PHE A 173 -11.38 -5.58 -0.51
N SER A 174 -12.26 -4.67 -0.09
CA SER A 174 -12.51 -4.40 1.31
C SER A 174 -13.89 -4.89 1.76
N LEU A 175 -13.95 -5.44 2.98
CA LEU A 175 -15.20 -5.84 3.64
C LEU A 175 -15.92 -4.62 4.23
N ARG A 176 -16.54 -3.82 3.35
CA ARG A 176 -17.20 -2.56 3.73
C ARG A 176 -18.51 -2.80 4.47
N ALA A 177 -18.79 -1.94 5.44
CA ALA A 177 -20.01 -2.03 6.23
C ALA A 177 -21.26 -1.83 5.35
N GLY A 178 -22.13 -2.85 5.31
CA GLY A 178 -23.42 -2.80 4.62
C GLY A 178 -23.38 -3.21 3.14
N GLU A 179 -22.25 -3.71 2.65
CA GLU A 179 -22.06 -4.22 1.28
C GLU A 179 -21.90 -5.74 1.26
#